data_AF-A0AAD0HYV1-F1
#
_entry.id   AF-A0AAD0HYV1-F1
#
_cell.length_a   1.000
_cell.length_b   1.000
_cell.length_c   1.000
_cell.angle_alpha   90.00
_cell.angle_beta   90.00
_cell.angle_gamma   90.00
#
_symmetry.space_group_name_H-M   'P 1'
#
loop_
_entity.id
_entity.type
_entity.pdbx_description
1 polymer ?
#
loop_
_entity_poly.entity_id
_entity_poly.type
_entity_poly.pdbx_seq_one_letter_code
_entity_poly.pdbx_strand_id
1 'polypeptide(L)'
;MFDPEKSLIQLKVLWVVVFGLVSLAMISSVTIVFNSDLIFDFSYHGFNQAVTIFRVPIAILAIIIPAVALLASNHRSEQAKAQIVSSNSQNVFANYYKHREEFEKHVDKNKTELRKKVSDSLKLYSYIFPNAKNGVFEVEKGIWDDFDEIIDVYILKPEELVFAFQEDRGEIIVDMKKRSEIFKLRLSLINTMPPSANGVDFDCDSFSVYLPNGHIKALYSELKSICKILELACSFDTDSNISLMAERIKKINISSLPESKYDEDSIDDKLSLAHILDEN
;
A
#
# COMPACT_ATOMS: atom_id res chain seq x y z
N MET A 1 5.03 13.37 30.97
CA MET A 1 5.97 13.44 32.13
C MET A 1 7.40 13.50 31.64
N PHE A 2 7.78 12.63 30.70
CA PHE A 2 8.98 12.78 29.87
C PHE A 2 8.55 13.26 28.48
N ASP A 3 9.24 14.27 27.98
CA ASP A 3 9.01 14.85 26.66
C ASP A 3 10.28 14.57 25.82
N PRO A 4 10.18 13.79 24.75
CA PRO A 4 11.36 13.35 23.99
C PRO A 4 12.04 14.50 23.25
N GLU A 5 11.33 15.59 22.95
CA GLU A 5 11.86 16.73 22.21
C GLU A 5 12.69 17.67 23.10
N LYS A 6 12.53 17.56 24.42
CA LYS A 6 13.22 18.42 25.39
C LYS A 6 14.49 17.75 25.91
N SER A 7 15.47 18.58 26.22
CA SER A 7 16.67 18.13 26.95
C SER A 7 16.29 17.69 28.37
N LEU A 8 17.02 16.71 28.92
CA LEU A 8 16.84 16.20 30.29
C LEU A 8 16.76 17.33 31.33
N ILE A 9 17.58 18.37 31.19
CA ILE A 9 17.67 19.51 32.11
C ILE A 9 16.41 20.39 32.08
N GLN A 10 15.66 20.35 30.98
CA GLN A 10 14.42 21.11 30.83
C GLN A 10 13.21 20.38 31.43
N LEU A 11 13.36 19.13 31.85
CA LEU A 11 12.27 18.36 32.43
C LEU A 11 11.98 18.83 33.86
N LYS A 12 10.73 19.24 34.11
CA LYS A 12 10.25 19.63 35.44
C LYS A 12 10.45 18.52 36.48
N VAL A 13 10.30 17.26 36.07
CA VAL A 13 10.44 16.08 36.94
C VAL A 13 11.83 15.98 37.54
N LEU A 14 12.88 16.28 36.76
CA LEU A 14 14.26 16.27 37.24
C LEU A 14 14.42 17.23 38.42
N TRP A 15 13.96 18.47 38.24
CA TRP A 15 14.08 19.50 39.26
C TRP A 15 13.22 19.21 40.48
N VAL A 16 12.01 18.64 40.31
CA VAL A 16 11.18 18.22 41.44
C VAL A 16 11.90 17.17 42.30
N VAL A 17 12.54 16.17 41.68
CA VAL A 17 13.30 15.14 42.41
C VAL A 17 14.54 15.72 43.08
N VAL A 18 15.31 16.55 42.36
CA VAL A 18 16.52 17.19 42.90
C VAL A 18 16.19 18.11 44.06
N PHE A 19 15.23 19.04 43.89
CA PHE A 19 14.81 19.93 44.96
C PHE A 19 14.20 19.17 46.14
N GLY A 20 13.41 18.12 45.89
CA GLY A 20 12.87 17.27 46.96
C GLY A 20 13.97 16.65 47.83
N LEU A 21 14.99 16.05 47.21
CA LEU A 21 16.12 15.45 47.94
C LEU A 21 17.01 16.49 48.64
N VAL A 22 17.26 17.63 48.00
CA VAL A 22 18.02 18.75 48.60
C VAL A 22 17.27 19.33 49.80
N SER A 23 15.96 19.57 49.68
CA SER A 23 15.13 20.05 50.80
C SER A 23 15.12 19.04 51.96
N LEU A 24 15.02 17.74 51.68
CA LEU A 24 15.08 16.71 52.71
C LEU A 24 16.45 16.66 53.42
N ALA A 25 17.54 16.78 52.67
CA ALA A 25 18.88 16.88 53.23
C ALA A 25 19.03 18.14 54.08
N MET A 26 18.51 19.29 53.62
CA MET A 26 18.57 20.55 54.35
C MET A 26 17.80 20.48 55.67
N ILE A 27 16.58 19.93 55.68
CA ILE A 27 15.77 19.74 56.89
C ILE A 27 16.51 18.82 57.87
N SER A 28 17.13 17.74 57.37
CA SER A 28 17.93 16.82 58.21
C SER A 28 19.13 17.52 58.84
N SER A 29 19.88 18.31 58.05
CA SER A 29 21.01 19.09 58.54
C SER A 29 20.59 20.12 59.59
N VAL A 30 19.50 20.86 59.34
CA VAL A 30 18.95 21.86 60.28
C VAL A 30 18.55 21.20 61.59
N THR A 31 17.89 20.04 61.53
CA THR A 31 17.49 19.27 62.70
C THR A 31 18.71 18.85 63.54
N ILE A 32 19.78 18.38 62.89
CA ILE A 32 21.03 18.00 63.58
C ILE A 32 21.65 19.20 64.28
N VAL A 33 21.74 20.36 63.60
CA VAL A 33 22.35 21.57 64.14
C VAL A 33 21.60 22.10 65.37
N PHE A 34 20.28 22.10 65.35
CA PHE A 34 19.49 22.61 66.48
C PHE A 34 19.39 21.65 67.66
N ASN A 35 19.68 20.35 67.47
CA ASN A 35 19.58 19.34 68.53
C ASN A 35 20.95 18.81 69.00
N SER A 36 22.05 19.37 68.51
CA SER A 36 23.42 18.93 68.86
C SER A 36 24.28 20.12 69.28
N ASP A 37 25.07 19.96 70.34
CA ASP A 37 26.04 20.97 70.79
C ASP A 37 27.29 20.94 69.89
N LEU A 38 27.20 21.62 68.74
CA LEU A 38 28.28 21.65 67.75
C LEU A 38 29.30 22.75 68.07
N ILE A 39 30.58 22.38 68.05
CA ILE A 39 31.72 23.30 68.16
C ILE A 39 32.42 23.35 66.82
N PHE A 40 32.71 24.56 66.33
CA PHE A 40 33.45 24.74 65.09
C PHE A 40 34.94 24.42 65.29
N ASP A 41 35.39 23.34 64.66
CA ASP A 41 36.80 22.97 64.57
C ASP A 41 37.19 22.82 63.09
N PHE A 42 38.16 23.62 62.65
CA PHE A 42 38.71 23.59 61.29
C PHE A 42 39.92 22.65 61.16
N SER A 43 40.25 21.90 62.22
CA SER A 43 41.24 20.84 62.16
C SER A 43 40.73 19.62 61.40
N TYR A 44 41.64 18.70 61.05
CA TYR A 44 41.26 17.43 60.41
C TYR A 44 40.30 16.59 61.28
N HIS A 45 40.33 16.73 62.61
CA HIS A 45 39.39 16.08 63.50
C HIS A 45 37.98 16.63 63.33
N GLY A 46 37.84 17.95 63.25
CA GLY A 46 36.56 18.62 63.02
C GLY A 46 35.92 18.22 61.68
N PHE A 47 36.69 18.14 60.59
CA PHE A 47 36.18 17.66 59.30
C PHE A 47 35.70 16.20 59.34
N ASN A 48 36.47 15.30 59.97
CA ASN A 48 36.08 13.89 60.11
C ASN A 48 34.82 13.71 60.97
N GLN A 49 34.70 14.49 62.06
CA GLN A 49 33.48 14.52 62.86
C GLN A 49 32.30 15.10 62.08
N ALA A 50 32.48 16.17 61.29
CA ALA A 50 31.43 16.74 60.47
C ALA A 50 30.86 15.71 59.47
N VAL A 51 31.72 14.94 58.79
CA VAL A 51 31.26 13.84 57.90
C VAL A 51 30.48 12.78 58.68
N THR A 52 30.91 12.46 59.90
CA THR A 52 30.24 11.45 60.75
C THR A 52 28.87 11.94 61.23
N ILE A 53 28.80 13.20 61.70
CA ILE A 53 27.59 13.84 62.22
C ILE A 53 26.58 14.08 61.09
N PHE A 54 27.03 14.61 59.94
CA PHE A 54 26.18 14.89 58.78
C PHE A 54 26.07 13.72 57.80
N ARG A 55 26.34 12.48 58.25
CA ARG A 55 26.31 11.29 57.39
C ARG A 55 24.95 11.09 56.70
N VAL A 56 23.86 11.35 57.41
CA VAL A 56 22.49 11.20 56.89
C VAL A 56 22.19 12.18 55.75
N PRO A 57 22.34 13.52 55.91
CA PRO A 57 22.11 14.45 54.81
C PRO A 57 23.10 14.25 53.64
N ILE A 58 24.35 13.87 53.91
CA ILE A 58 25.31 13.51 52.85
C ILE A 58 24.81 12.29 52.05
N ALA A 59 24.31 11.26 52.73
CA ALA A 59 23.76 10.07 52.05
C ALA A 59 22.53 10.40 51.21
N ILE A 60 21.64 11.28 51.68
CA ILE A 60 20.48 11.76 50.90
C ILE A 60 20.93 12.50 49.64
N LEU A 61 21.92 13.39 49.76
CA LEU A 61 22.49 14.08 48.60
C LEU A 61 23.16 13.10 47.63
N ALA A 62 23.81 12.04 48.13
CA ALA A 62 24.41 11.01 47.29
C ALA A 62 23.37 10.25 46.43
N ILE A 63 22.13 10.10 46.91
CA ILE A 63 21.03 9.45 46.16
C ILE A 63 20.64 10.25 44.90
N ILE A 64 20.94 11.56 44.84
CA ILE A 64 20.67 12.38 43.65
C ILE A 64 21.36 11.78 42.42
N ILE A 65 22.58 11.24 42.55
CA ILE A 65 23.34 10.68 41.44
C ILE A 65 22.59 9.49 40.78
N PRO A 66 22.29 8.38 41.50
CA PRO A 66 21.55 7.27 40.91
C PRO A 66 20.12 7.66 40.51
N ALA A 67 19.46 8.59 41.20
CA ALA A 67 18.13 9.07 40.82
C ALA A 67 18.15 9.79 39.47
N VAL A 68 19.10 10.72 39.27
CA VAL A 68 19.27 11.44 37.99
C VAL A 68 19.69 10.46 36.88
N ALA A 69 20.56 9.48 37.19
CA ALA A 69 20.95 8.46 36.22
C ALA A 69 19.75 7.63 35.74
N LEU A 70 18.85 7.23 36.64
CA LEU A 70 17.63 6.51 36.30
C LEU A 70 16.68 7.36 35.44
N LEU A 71 16.47 8.64 35.82
CA LEU A 71 15.66 9.58 35.03
C LEU A 71 16.24 9.80 33.63
N ALA A 72 17.57 9.92 33.52
CA ALA A 72 18.27 10.05 32.24
C ALA A 72 18.12 8.81 31.36
N SER A 73 18.20 7.61 31.95
CA SER A 73 17.98 6.36 31.23
C SER A 73 16.56 6.26 30.67
N ASN A 74 15.55 6.59 31.48
CA ASN A 74 14.15 6.60 31.05
C ASN A 74 13.90 7.64 29.96
N HIS A 75 14.46 8.85 30.09
CA HIS A 75 14.33 9.90 29.07
C HIS A 75 14.93 9.46 27.73
N ARG A 76 16.10 8.81 27.73
CA ARG A 76 16.71 8.24 26.51
C ARG A 76 15.83 7.16 25.87
N SER A 77 15.16 6.34 26.68
CA SER A 77 14.23 5.32 26.17
C SER A 77 13.05 5.97 25.43
N GLU A 78 12.45 7.02 26.00
CA GLU A 78 11.38 7.77 25.34
C GLU A 78 11.86 8.48 24.07
N GLN A 79 13.07 9.06 24.07
CA GLN A 79 13.69 9.63 22.87
C GLN A 79 13.88 8.60 21.78
N ALA A 80 14.42 7.41 22.11
CA ALA A 80 14.60 6.33 21.16
C ALA A 80 13.26 5.88 20.56
N LYS A 81 12.20 5.77 21.38
CA LYS A 81 10.86 5.45 20.91
C LYS A 81 10.34 6.50 19.91
N ALA A 82 10.46 7.78 20.23
CA ALA A 82 10.06 8.87 19.33
C ALA A 82 10.87 8.85 18.02
N GLN A 83 12.17 8.59 18.12
CA GLN A 83 13.05 8.46 16.95
C GLN A 83 12.65 7.27 16.05
N ILE A 84 12.30 6.12 16.63
CA ILE A 84 11.82 4.95 15.87
C ILE A 84 10.54 5.30 15.11
N VAL A 85 9.58 5.99 15.74
CA VAL A 85 8.34 6.40 15.09
C VAL A 85 8.61 7.33 13.92
N SER A 86 9.46 8.35 14.12
CA SER A 86 9.84 9.30 13.05
C SER A 86 10.59 8.60 11.92
N SER A 87 11.55 7.73 12.24
CA SER A 87 12.31 6.95 11.28
C SER A 87 11.41 6.00 10.49
N ASN A 88 10.43 5.35 11.13
CA ASN A 88 9.47 4.49 10.46
C ASN A 88 8.63 5.27 9.45
N SER A 89 8.15 6.46 9.82
CA SER A 89 7.43 7.34 8.88
C SER A 89 8.28 7.75 7.68
N GLN A 90 9.56 8.07 7.90
CA GLN A 90 10.49 8.39 6.81
C GLN A 90 10.76 7.17 5.91
N ASN A 91 10.92 5.99 6.51
CA ASN A 91 11.14 4.74 5.78
C ASN A 91 9.94 4.39 4.90
N VAL A 92 8.71 4.48 5.42
CA VAL A 92 7.48 4.25 4.64
C VAL A 92 7.41 5.22 3.46
N PHE A 93 7.67 6.52 3.69
CA PHE A 93 7.70 7.52 2.64
C PHE A 93 8.77 7.21 1.57
N ALA A 94 10.01 6.96 1.97
CA ALA A 94 11.10 6.66 1.05
C ALA A 94 10.84 5.39 0.24
N ASN A 95 10.33 4.34 0.90
CA ASN A 95 9.96 3.09 0.25
C ASN A 95 8.82 3.29 -0.76
N TYR A 96 7.81 4.10 -0.44
CA TYR A 96 6.73 4.42 -1.38
C TYR A 96 7.23 5.05 -2.68
N TYR A 97 8.07 6.08 -2.60
CA TYR A 97 8.60 6.72 -3.82
C TYR A 97 9.54 5.79 -4.59
N LYS A 98 10.37 5.01 -3.88
CA LYS A 98 11.26 4.04 -4.52
C LYS A 98 10.48 2.93 -5.23
N HIS A 99 9.46 2.37 -4.59
CA HIS A 99 8.61 1.34 -5.17
C HIS A 99 7.89 1.85 -6.43
N ARG A 100 7.37 3.08 -6.37
CA ARG A 100 6.77 3.75 -7.53
C ARG A 100 7.76 3.94 -8.67
N GLU A 101 8.96 4.44 -8.38
CA GLU A 101 10.01 4.65 -9.38
C GLU A 101 10.42 3.34 -10.05
N GLU A 102 10.60 2.27 -9.27
CA GLU A 102 10.92 0.94 -9.82
C GLU A 102 9.76 0.35 -10.63
N PHE A 103 8.51 0.60 -10.24
CA PHE A 103 7.35 0.22 -11.05
C PHE A 103 7.30 0.96 -12.39
N GLU A 104 7.54 2.28 -12.40
CA GLU A 104 7.64 3.06 -13.64
C GLU A 104 8.74 2.49 -14.55
N LYS A 105 9.91 2.18 -13.99
CA LYS A 105 11.00 1.49 -14.72
C LYS A 105 10.58 0.12 -15.23
N HIS A 106 9.80 -0.64 -14.48
CA HIS A 106 9.28 -1.95 -14.88
C HIS A 106 8.34 -1.82 -16.10
N VAL A 107 7.40 -0.88 -16.05
CA VAL A 107 6.52 -0.56 -17.20
C VAL A 107 7.34 -0.14 -18.42
N ASP A 108 8.35 0.71 -18.22
CA ASP A 108 9.21 1.20 -19.29
C ASP A 108 10.17 0.16 -19.87
N LYS A 109 10.64 -0.82 -19.08
CA LYS A 109 11.50 -1.92 -19.57
C LYS A 109 10.73 -2.88 -20.46
N ASN A 110 9.44 -3.09 -20.20
CA ASN A 110 8.54 -3.93 -20.99
C ASN A 110 8.05 -3.24 -22.29
N LYS A 111 9.01 -2.63 -23.03
CA LYS A 111 8.82 -1.66 -24.13
C LYS A 111 7.89 -2.08 -25.28
N THR A 112 7.59 -3.35 -25.43
CA THR A 112 6.76 -3.85 -26.54
C THR A 112 5.28 -3.98 -26.21
N GLU A 113 4.90 -4.24 -24.96
CA GLU A 113 3.52 -4.58 -24.60
C GLU A 113 2.90 -3.62 -23.59
N LEU A 114 3.57 -3.35 -22.46
CA LEU A 114 3.02 -2.46 -21.42
C LEU A 114 3.09 -1.01 -21.85
N ARG A 115 4.29 -0.53 -22.22
CA ARG A 115 4.53 0.87 -22.57
C ARG A 115 3.67 1.38 -23.73
N LYS A 116 3.31 0.50 -24.68
CA LYS A 116 2.46 0.87 -25.83
C LYS A 116 0.98 0.93 -25.48
N LYS A 117 0.56 0.26 -24.40
CA LYS A 117 -0.84 0.07 -24.05
C LYS A 117 -1.24 0.76 -22.76
N VAL A 118 -0.30 1.26 -21.97
CA VAL A 118 -0.55 2.05 -20.76
C VAL A 118 -0.35 3.53 -21.08
N SER A 119 -1.38 4.34 -20.86
CA SER A 119 -1.34 5.79 -21.05
C SER A 119 -0.68 6.52 -19.89
N ASP A 120 -0.89 6.02 -18.67
CA ASP A 120 -0.44 6.64 -17.42
C ASP A 120 -0.01 5.55 -16.43
N SER A 121 1.31 5.39 -16.28
CA SER A 121 1.90 4.43 -15.36
C SER A 121 1.61 4.76 -13.90
N LEU A 122 1.40 6.03 -13.55
CA LEU A 122 1.10 6.46 -12.18
C LEU A 122 -0.31 6.07 -11.78
N LYS A 123 -1.28 6.24 -12.68
CA LYS A 123 -2.65 5.79 -12.43
C LYS A 123 -2.72 4.27 -12.32
N LEU A 124 -2.07 3.55 -13.25
CA LEU A 124 -1.97 2.09 -13.16
C LEU A 124 -1.34 1.66 -11.83
N TYR A 125 -0.24 2.29 -11.41
CA TYR A 125 0.38 2.05 -10.11
C TYR A 125 -0.58 2.30 -8.94
N SER A 126 -1.32 3.41 -8.95
CA SER A 126 -2.25 3.76 -7.88
C SER A 126 -3.44 2.81 -7.79
N TYR A 127 -3.81 2.19 -8.90
CA TYR A 127 -4.84 1.16 -8.96
C TYR A 127 -4.31 -0.21 -8.53
N ILE A 128 -3.06 -0.56 -8.89
CA ILE A 128 -2.47 -1.84 -8.49
C ILE A 128 -2.06 -1.87 -7.00
N PHE A 129 -1.52 -0.75 -6.51
CA PHE A 129 -0.96 -0.61 -5.16
C PHE A 129 -1.58 0.58 -4.40
N PRO A 130 -2.90 0.62 -4.16
CA PRO A 130 -3.55 1.76 -3.51
C PRO A 130 -3.06 1.99 -2.08
N ASN A 131 -2.64 0.92 -1.40
CA ASN A 131 -2.15 0.96 -0.02
C ASN A 131 -0.64 1.21 0.12
N ALA A 132 0.09 1.43 -0.97
CA ALA A 132 1.54 1.66 -0.95
C ALA A 132 1.96 2.88 -0.11
N LYS A 133 1.11 3.90 -0.03
CA LYS A 133 1.36 5.08 0.83
C LYS A 133 1.40 4.74 2.32
N ASN A 134 0.78 3.63 2.70
CA ASN A 134 0.76 3.12 4.07
C ASN A 134 1.85 2.07 4.32
N GLY A 135 2.73 1.81 3.34
CA GLY A 135 3.81 0.83 3.42
C GLY A 135 3.42 -0.60 3.03
N VAL A 136 2.23 -0.79 2.43
CA VAL A 136 1.78 -2.10 1.90
C VAL A 136 2.01 -2.12 0.40
N PHE A 137 2.98 -2.91 -0.04
CA PHE A 137 3.45 -2.96 -1.44
C PHE A 137 2.97 -4.19 -2.21
N GLU A 138 1.95 -4.86 -1.68
CA GLU A 138 1.33 -6.04 -2.30
C GLU A 138 0.23 -5.62 -3.29
N VAL A 139 0.03 -6.42 -4.33
CA VAL A 139 -1.08 -6.25 -5.28
C VAL A 139 -2.43 -6.36 -4.55
N GLU A 140 -3.33 -5.40 -4.77
CA GLU A 140 -4.65 -5.44 -4.15
C GLU A 140 -5.52 -6.58 -4.74
N LYS A 141 -6.14 -7.38 -3.86
CA LYS A 141 -7.01 -8.49 -4.26
C LYS A 141 -8.21 -8.06 -5.11
N GLY A 142 -8.76 -6.88 -4.83
CA GLY A 142 -9.93 -6.34 -5.53
C GLY A 142 -9.73 -6.12 -7.03
N ILE A 143 -8.48 -6.05 -7.50
CA ILE A 143 -8.16 -5.97 -8.93
C ILE A 143 -8.58 -7.25 -9.66
N TRP A 144 -8.39 -8.41 -9.02
CA TRP A 144 -8.79 -9.68 -9.59
C TRP A 144 -10.30 -9.87 -9.50
N ASP A 145 -10.94 -9.38 -8.44
CA ASP A 145 -12.40 -9.36 -8.34
C ASP A 145 -13.02 -8.52 -9.47
N ASP A 146 -12.49 -7.30 -9.71
CA ASP A 146 -12.90 -6.44 -10.83
C ASP A 146 -12.65 -7.11 -12.19
N PHE A 147 -11.56 -7.87 -12.33
CA PHE A 147 -11.24 -8.58 -13.56
C PHE A 147 -12.17 -9.77 -13.78
N ASP A 148 -12.42 -10.58 -12.74
CA ASP A 148 -13.31 -11.73 -12.78
C ASP A 148 -14.75 -11.30 -13.12
N GLU A 149 -15.23 -10.13 -12.65
CA GLU A 149 -16.53 -9.58 -13.06
C GLU A 149 -16.63 -9.39 -14.59
N ILE A 150 -15.55 -8.97 -15.23
CA ILE A 150 -15.51 -8.81 -16.70
C ILE A 150 -15.47 -10.17 -17.36
N ILE A 151 -14.69 -11.10 -16.81
CA ILE A 151 -14.64 -12.47 -17.34
C ILE A 151 -16.03 -13.09 -17.31
N ASP A 152 -16.79 -12.94 -16.23
CA ASP A 152 -18.14 -13.47 -16.10
C ASP A 152 -19.07 -12.95 -17.19
N VAL A 153 -18.98 -11.66 -17.54
CA VAL A 153 -19.73 -11.07 -18.67
C VAL A 153 -19.32 -11.75 -19.96
N TYR A 154 -18.02 -11.96 -20.18
CA TYR A 154 -17.53 -12.64 -21.36
C TYR A 154 -17.87 -14.14 -21.37
N ILE A 155 -18.09 -14.79 -20.24
CA ILE A 155 -18.53 -16.19 -20.17
C ILE A 155 -20.02 -16.31 -20.43
N LEU A 156 -20.85 -15.45 -19.81
CA LEU A 156 -22.31 -15.55 -19.82
C LEU A 156 -22.94 -14.97 -21.10
N LYS A 157 -22.46 -13.80 -21.56
CA LYS A 157 -23.06 -13.09 -22.69
C LYS A 157 -22.94 -13.76 -24.06
N PRO A 158 -21.92 -14.56 -24.37
CA PRO A 158 -21.87 -15.27 -25.65
C PRO A 158 -22.99 -16.28 -25.84
N GLU A 159 -23.46 -16.94 -24.77
CA GLU A 159 -24.63 -17.83 -24.87
C GLU A 159 -25.89 -17.02 -25.19
N GLU A 160 -26.10 -15.89 -24.49
CA GLU A 160 -27.17 -14.96 -24.82
C GLU A 160 -27.07 -14.49 -26.28
N LEU A 161 -25.85 -14.21 -26.76
CA LEU A 161 -25.60 -13.73 -28.13
C LEU A 161 -25.96 -14.79 -29.20
N VAL A 162 -25.67 -16.06 -28.95
CA VAL A 162 -26.01 -17.18 -29.85
C VAL A 162 -27.52 -17.33 -30.00
N PHE A 163 -28.26 -17.21 -28.89
CA PHE A 163 -29.72 -17.39 -28.88
C PHE A 163 -30.53 -16.10 -29.13
N ALA A 164 -29.90 -14.93 -29.06
CA ALA A 164 -30.56 -13.64 -29.27
C ALA A 164 -31.01 -13.43 -30.72
N PHE A 165 -32.15 -12.74 -30.86
CA PHE A 165 -32.59 -12.22 -32.16
C PHE A 165 -31.57 -11.21 -32.69
N GLN A 166 -31.51 -11.06 -34.02
CA GLN A 166 -30.52 -10.21 -34.70
C GLN A 166 -30.53 -8.77 -34.17
N GLU A 167 -31.70 -8.25 -33.79
CA GLU A 167 -31.89 -6.90 -33.26
C GLU A 167 -31.26 -6.72 -31.86
N ASP A 168 -31.30 -7.74 -31.01
CA ASP A 168 -30.81 -7.69 -29.61
C ASP A 168 -29.29 -7.94 -29.51
N ARG A 169 -28.69 -8.59 -30.51
CA ARG A 169 -27.25 -8.94 -30.52
C ARG A 169 -26.35 -7.71 -30.42
N GLY A 170 -26.78 -6.58 -30.99
CA GLY A 170 -26.06 -5.31 -30.92
C GLY A 170 -25.93 -4.80 -29.48
N GLU A 171 -27.02 -4.85 -28.70
CA GLU A 171 -27.02 -4.41 -27.30
C GLU A 171 -26.09 -5.26 -26.43
N ILE A 172 -26.06 -6.57 -26.64
CA ILE A 172 -25.16 -7.50 -25.93
C ILE A 172 -23.69 -7.15 -26.21
N ILE A 173 -23.33 -6.94 -27.48
CA ILE A 173 -21.98 -6.54 -27.88
C ILE A 173 -21.59 -5.19 -27.25
N VAL A 174 -22.52 -4.23 -27.24
CA VAL A 174 -22.31 -2.92 -26.63
C VAL A 174 -22.07 -3.04 -25.13
N ASP A 175 -22.84 -3.85 -24.41
CA ASP A 175 -22.64 -4.06 -22.96
C ASP A 175 -21.28 -4.70 -22.67
N MET A 176 -20.92 -5.77 -23.39
CA MET A 176 -19.61 -6.43 -23.25
C MET A 176 -18.45 -5.44 -23.44
N LYS A 177 -18.52 -4.64 -24.51
CA LYS A 177 -17.50 -3.63 -24.80
C LYS A 177 -17.49 -2.51 -23.78
N LYS A 178 -18.65 -2.00 -23.36
CA LYS A 178 -18.75 -0.92 -22.38
C LYS A 178 -18.06 -1.31 -21.07
N ARG A 179 -18.26 -2.54 -20.59
CA ARG A 179 -17.61 -3.04 -19.38
C ARG A 179 -16.10 -3.16 -19.54
N SER A 180 -15.63 -3.68 -20.67
CA SER A 180 -14.18 -3.76 -20.93
C SER A 180 -13.54 -2.36 -21.06
N GLU A 181 -14.22 -1.39 -21.66
CA GLU A 181 -13.77 0.01 -21.73
C GLU A 181 -13.69 0.67 -20.35
N ILE A 182 -14.72 0.48 -19.51
CA ILE A 182 -14.71 0.99 -18.12
C ILE A 182 -13.50 0.45 -17.36
N PHE A 183 -13.21 -0.85 -17.49
CA PHE A 183 -12.06 -1.45 -16.84
C PHE A 183 -10.73 -0.97 -17.38
N LYS A 184 -10.60 -0.86 -18.71
CA LYS A 184 -9.42 -0.25 -19.34
C LYS A 184 -9.16 1.16 -18.84
N LEU A 185 -10.22 1.97 -18.68
CA LEU A 185 -10.10 3.32 -18.13
C LEU A 185 -9.57 3.31 -16.69
N ARG A 186 -10.03 2.38 -15.84
CA ARG A 186 -9.48 2.19 -14.48
C ARG A 186 -7.99 1.84 -14.52
N LEU A 187 -7.61 0.93 -15.41
CA LEU A 187 -6.22 0.54 -15.65
C LEU A 187 -5.40 1.56 -16.45
N SER A 188 -6.00 2.67 -16.88
CA SER A 188 -5.36 3.68 -17.74
C SER A 188 -4.76 3.10 -19.03
N LEU A 189 -5.46 2.15 -19.64
CA LEU A 189 -5.05 1.54 -20.89
C LEU A 189 -5.48 2.38 -22.11
N ILE A 190 -4.58 2.48 -23.08
CA ILE A 190 -4.86 3.06 -24.40
C ILE A 190 -5.70 2.06 -25.19
N ASN A 191 -6.58 2.56 -26.06
CA ASN A 191 -7.34 1.70 -26.95
C ASN A 191 -6.44 0.73 -27.72
N THR A 192 -6.69 -0.56 -27.51
CA THR A 192 -5.89 -1.65 -28.06
C THR A 192 -6.37 -2.12 -29.42
N MET A 193 -7.54 -1.66 -29.89
CA MET A 193 -8.04 -2.03 -31.20
C MET A 193 -7.30 -1.27 -32.31
N PRO A 194 -6.76 -1.98 -33.32
CA PRO A 194 -6.17 -1.32 -34.47
C PRO A 194 -7.27 -0.52 -35.19
N PRO A 195 -6.95 0.67 -35.74
CA PRO A 195 -7.86 1.38 -36.62
C PRO A 195 -8.08 0.51 -37.86
N SER A 196 -9.24 -0.15 -37.95
CA SER A 196 -9.68 -0.82 -39.16
C SER A 196 -10.43 0.19 -40.02
N ALA A 197 -10.27 0.12 -41.34
CA ALA A 197 -11.09 0.93 -42.26
C ALA A 197 -12.52 0.37 -42.37
N ASN A 198 -12.72 -0.89 -42.00
CA ASN A 198 -14.00 -1.60 -42.08
C ASN A 198 -14.40 -2.09 -40.69
N GLY A 199 -15.62 -1.77 -40.28
CA GLY A 199 -16.21 -2.19 -39.02
C GLY A 199 -17.61 -1.63 -38.87
N VAL A 200 -18.25 -1.99 -37.77
CA VAL A 200 -19.62 -1.60 -37.49
C VAL A 200 -19.65 -0.78 -36.22
N ASP A 201 -20.26 0.39 -36.30
CA ASP A 201 -20.60 1.20 -35.15
C ASP A 201 -21.96 0.75 -34.61
N PHE A 202 -21.99 0.41 -33.33
CA PHE A 202 -23.19 0.14 -32.58
C PHE A 202 -23.47 1.34 -31.68
N ASP A 203 -24.54 2.06 -31.97
CA ASP A 203 -25.01 3.15 -31.13
C ASP A 203 -26.13 2.63 -30.21
N CYS A 204 -25.86 2.61 -28.90
CA CYS A 204 -26.88 2.35 -27.89
C CYS A 204 -26.87 3.48 -26.85
N ASP A 205 -27.99 4.18 -26.75
CA ASP A 205 -28.18 5.35 -25.89
C ASP A 205 -27.09 6.43 -26.03
N SER A 206 -26.10 6.38 -25.14
CA SER A 206 -25.02 7.36 -24.97
C SER A 206 -23.63 6.76 -25.20
N PHE A 207 -23.54 5.53 -25.70
CA PHE A 207 -22.28 4.83 -25.90
C PHE A 207 -22.24 4.21 -27.29
N SER A 208 -21.25 4.62 -28.08
CA SER A 208 -20.99 4.06 -29.40
C SER A 208 -19.82 3.08 -29.33
N VAL A 209 -20.00 1.90 -29.91
CA VAL A 209 -19.00 0.84 -29.95
C VAL A 209 -18.64 0.54 -31.39
N TYR A 210 -17.38 0.74 -31.74
CA TYR A 210 -16.85 0.27 -33.00
C TYR A 210 -16.32 -1.16 -32.87
N LEU A 211 -16.85 -2.09 -33.67
CA LEU A 211 -16.35 -3.45 -33.77
C LEU A 211 -15.62 -3.64 -35.12
N PRO A 212 -14.28 -3.78 -35.12
CA PRO A 212 -13.51 -3.96 -36.34
C PRO A 212 -13.97 -5.20 -37.10
N ASN A 213 -14.34 -5.03 -38.37
CA ASN A 213 -14.80 -6.09 -39.28
C ASN A 213 -16.01 -6.92 -38.80
N GLY A 214 -16.73 -6.48 -37.74
CA GLY A 214 -17.90 -7.19 -37.20
C GLY A 214 -17.60 -8.50 -36.46
N HIS A 215 -16.32 -8.83 -36.21
CA HIS A 215 -15.94 -10.13 -35.65
C HIS A 215 -15.90 -10.13 -34.11
N ILE A 216 -16.65 -11.06 -33.51
CA ILE A 216 -16.69 -11.26 -32.05
C ILE A 216 -15.32 -11.69 -31.51
N LYS A 217 -14.49 -12.33 -32.35
CA LYS A 217 -13.07 -12.64 -32.09
C LYS A 217 -12.25 -11.42 -31.64
N ALA A 218 -12.62 -10.21 -32.07
CA ALA A 218 -11.95 -8.98 -31.67
C ALA A 218 -12.15 -8.68 -30.17
N LEU A 219 -13.33 -9.00 -29.60
CA LEU A 219 -13.63 -8.80 -28.18
C LEU A 219 -12.79 -9.73 -27.31
N TYR A 220 -12.66 -11.00 -27.69
CA TYR A 220 -11.80 -11.95 -26.97
C TYR A 220 -10.31 -11.60 -27.06
N SER A 221 -9.87 -11.10 -28.22
CA SER A 221 -8.50 -10.62 -28.40
C SER A 221 -8.20 -9.44 -27.47
N GLU A 222 -9.16 -8.54 -27.29
CA GLU A 222 -9.06 -7.44 -26.34
C GLU A 222 -8.99 -7.95 -24.90
N LEU A 223 -9.88 -8.85 -24.48
CA LEU A 223 -9.84 -9.45 -23.14
C LEU A 223 -8.50 -10.12 -22.84
N LYS A 224 -7.97 -10.90 -23.80
CA LYS A 224 -6.65 -11.54 -23.66
C LYS A 224 -5.52 -10.51 -23.59
N SER A 225 -5.62 -9.40 -24.32
CA SER A 225 -4.67 -8.30 -24.22
C SER A 225 -4.70 -7.64 -22.83
N ILE A 226 -5.90 -7.39 -22.28
CA ILE A 226 -6.07 -6.84 -20.93
C ILE A 226 -5.46 -7.80 -19.89
N CYS A 227 -5.77 -9.09 -19.97
CA CYS A 227 -5.22 -10.13 -19.09
C CYS A 227 -3.68 -10.12 -19.09
N LYS A 228 -3.07 -10.08 -20.29
CA LYS A 228 -1.61 -10.06 -20.45
C LYS A 228 -0.98 -8.80 -19.85
N ILE A 229 -1.63 -7.64 -20.01
CA ILE A 229 -1.16 -6.38 -19.42
C ILE A 229 -1.23 -6.46 -17.90
N LEU A 230 -2.34 -6.94 -17.35
CA LEU A 230 -2.54 -7.06 -15.92
C LEU A 230 -1.51 -8.01 -15.30
N GLU A 231 -1.28 -9.17 -15.91
CA GLU A 231 -0.24 -10.13 -15.52
C GLU A 231 1.16 -9.48 -15.50
N LEU A 232 1.54 -8.81 -16.60
CA LEU A 232 2.84 -8.15 -16.68
C LEU A 232 2.99 -7.02 -15.64
N ALA A 233 1.93 -6.26 -15.38
CA ALA A 233 1.96 -5.19 -14.37
C ALA A 233 2.01 -5.76 -12.94
N CYS A 234 1.25 -6.81 -12.64
CA CYS A 234 1.20 -7.45 -11.33
C CYS A 234 2.45 -8.29 -11.04
N SER A 235 3.13 -8.82 -12.06
CA SER A 235 4.41 -9.55 -11.92
C SER A 235 5.55 -8.73 -11.32
N PHE A 236 5.34 -7.42 -11.12
CA PHE A 236 6.23 -6.59 -10.31
C PHE A 236 6.28 -7.06 -8.85
N ASP A 237 5.17 -7.61 -8.34
CA ASP A 237 5.08 -8.28 -7.04
C ASP A 237 5.32 -9.79 -7.22
N THR A 238 6.33 -10.31 -6.54
CA THR A 238 6.74 -11.72 -6.64
C THR A 238 5.71 -12.69 -6.07
N ASP A 239 4.84 -12.21 -5.18
CA ASP A 239 3.82 -13.03 -4.51
C ASP A 239 2.42 -12.85 -5.14
N SER A 240 2.35 -12.17 -6.29
CA SER A 240 1.08 -11.95 -6.99
C SER A 240 0.49 -13.28 -7.49
N ASN A 241 -0.51 -13.77 -6.77
CA ASN A 241 -1.32 -14.90 -7.20
C ASN A 241 -2.30 -14.43 -8.28
N ILE A 242 -2.07 -14.87 -9.50
CA ILE A 242 -2.96 -14.65 -10.64
C ILE A 242 -4.28 -15.39 -10.37
N SER A 243 -5.42 -14.78 -10.70
CA SER A 243 -6.72 -15.47 -10.65
C SER A 243 -6.68 -16.75 -11.50
N LEU A 244 -7.25 -17.84 -11.00
CA LEU A 244 -7.39 -19.10 -11.75
C LEU A 244 -8.08 -18.89 -13.10
N MET A 245 -9.01 -17.92 -13.18
CA MET A 245 -9.71 -17.58 -14.43
C MET A 245 -8.80 -16.86 -15.42
N ALA A 246 -7.90 -15.99 -14.97
CA ALA A 246 -6.90 -15.36 -15.81
C ALA A 246 -5.94 -16.39 -16.43
N GLU A 247 -5.53 -17.41 -15.66
CA GLU A 247 -4.73 -18.52 -16.19
C GLU A 247 -5.47 -19.31 -17.28
N ARG A 248 -6.78 -19.53 -17.10
CA ARG A 248 -7.60 -20.21 -18.11
C ARG A 248 -7.72 -19.38 -19.39
N ILE A 249 -7.99 -18.07 -19.28
CA ILE A 249 -8.06 -17.17 -20.44
C ILE A 249 -6.77 -17.16 -21.25
N LYS A 250 -5.62 -17.25 -20.58
CA LYS A 250 -4.31 -17.31 -21.25
C LYS A 250 -4.20 -18.49 -22.20
N LYS A 251 -4.74 -19.65 -21.80
CA LYS A 251 -4.72 -20.91 -22.57
C LYS A 251 -5.64 -20.89 -23.79
N ILE A 252 -6.63 -19.99 -23.81
CA ILE A 252 -7.58 -19.90 -24.93
C ILE A 252 -6.85 -19.61 -26.24
N ASN A 253 -7.01 -20.53 -27.17
CA ASN A 253 -6.52 -20.37 -28.53
C ASN A 253 -7.49 -19.52 -29.35
N ILE A 254 -7.33 -18.19 -29.30
CA ILE A 254 -8.18 -17.26 -30.06
C ILE A 254 -8.17 -17.57 -31.57
N SER A 255 -7.08 -18.14 -32.10
CA SER A 255 -6.98 -18.46 -33.53
C SER A 255 -7.96 -19.55 -33.97
N SER A 256 -8.37 -20.45 -33.07
CA SER A 256 -9.36 -21.49 -33.35
C SER A 256 -10.81 -21.03 -33.20
N LEU A 257 -11.06 -19.80 -32.72
CA LEU A 257 -12.40 -19.25 -32.68
C LEU A 257 -12.90 -18.98 -34.11
N PRO A 258 -14.16 -19.34 -34.41
CA PRO A 258 -14.75 -19.08 -35.72
C PRO A 258 -14.77 -17.57 -36.02
N GLU A 259 -14.61 -17.22 -37.29
CA GLU A 259 -14.75 -15.85 -37.77
C GLU A 259 -16.22 -15.46 -37.90
N SER A 260 -17.04 -15.70 -36.87
CA SER A 260 -18.45 -15.30 -36.89
C SER A 260 -18.54 -13.79 -36.89
N LYS A 261 -19.31 -13.27 -37.85
CA LYS A 261 -19.73 -11.88 -37.83
C LYS A 261 -21.09 -11.77 -37.15
N TYR A 262 -21.32 -10.65 -36.49
CA TYR A 262 -22.58 -10.45 -35.78
C TYR A 262 -23.81 -10.41 -36.70
N ASP A 263 -23.63 -10.04 -37.98
CA ASP A 263 -24.68 -9.87 -38.98
C ASP A 263 -25.11 -11.17 -39.68
N GLU A 264 -24.48 -12.30 -39.34
CA GLU A 264 -24.84 -13.62 -39.88
C GLU A 264 -26.15 -14.15 -39.26
N ASP A 265 -26.97 -14.83 -40.08
CA ASP A 265 -28.28 -15.37 -39.67
C ASP A 265 -28.17 -16.33 -38.46
N SER A 266 -27.03 -17.00 -38.30
CA SER A 266 -26.71 -17.86 -37.17
C SER A 266 -25.27 -17.63 -36.71
N ILE A 267 -25.07 -17.36 -35.43
CA ILE A 267 -23.74 -17.32 -34.80
C ILE A 267 -23.38 -18.75 -34.36
N ASP A 268 -22.12 -19.16 -34.53
CA ASP A 268 -21.65 -20.51 -34.18
C ASP A 268 -21.68 -20.71 -32.65
N ASP A 269 -22.41 -21.71 -32.17
CA ASP A 269 -22.51 -22.09 -30.76
C ASP A 269 -21.14 -22.31 -30.08
N LYS A 270 -20.11 -22.65 -30.88
CA LYS A 270 -18.70 -22.79 -30.41
C LYS A 270 -18.08 -21.47 -29.95
N LEU A 271 -18.79 -20.35 -30.04
CA LEU A 271 -18.39 -19.08 -29.43
C LEU A 271 -18.62 -19.00 -27.92
N SER A 272 -19.38 -19.93 -27.33
CA SER A 272 -19.57 -19.95 -25.87
C SER A 272 -18.24 -20.17 -25.15
N LEU A 273 -17.84 -19.19 -24.35
CA LEU A 273 -16.63 -19.23 -23.55
C LEU A 273 -16.68 -20.37 -22.51
N ALA A 274 -17.87 -20.74 -22.02
CA ALA A 274 -18.03 -21.87 -21.12
C ALA A 274 -17.56 -23.19 -21.78
N HIS A 275 -17.96 -23.43 -23.03
CA HIS A 275 -17.49 -24.58 -23.81
C HIS A 275 -15.97 -24.54 -24.03
N ILE A 276 -15.41 -23.36 -24.34
CA ILE A 276 -13.97 -23.19 -24.58
C ILE A 276 -13.14 -23.42 -23.31
N LEU A 277 -13.68 -23.07 -22.14
CA LEU A 277 -13.03 -23.20 -20.85
C LEU A 277 -13.12 -24.62 -20.28
N ASP A 278 -14.15 -25.40 -20.63
CA ASP A 278 -14.30 -26.80 -20.20
C ASP A 278 -13.47 -27.78 -21.04
N GLU A 279 -13.12 -27.41 -22.29
CA GLU A 279 -12.30 -28.25 -23.19
C GLU A 279 -10.77 -28.14 -22.97
N ASN A 280 -10.29 -27.23 -22.11
CA ASN A 280 -8.86 -26.92 -21.90
C ASN A 280 -8.40 -26.96 -20.42
#